data_AF-A0A7M5UMW7-F1
#
_entry.id   AF-A0A7M5UMW7-F1
#
_cell.length_a   1.000
_cell.length_b   1.000
_cell.length_c   1.000
_cell.angle_alpha   90.00
_cell.angle_beta   90.00
_cell.angle_gamma   90.00
#
_symmetry.space_group_name_H-M   'P 1'
#
loop_
_entity.id
_entity.type
_entity.pdbx_description
1 polymer ?
#
loop_
_entity_poly.entity_id
_entity_poly.type
_entity_poly.pdbx_seq_one_letter_code
_entity_poly.pdbx_strand_id
1 'polypeptide(L)'
;MKSTLFLFCFGFGLGHLVFTQDKTKESEQCPNGHCSDGEEHEKMKYTKKGNKWQKYLDLIEKANKNYKECSTDDCYRLQRRSDFKNWMERGISEELFVKAKERNIGVHYQVIDGKLYRQDHCIFESRCNGNEHFILKIIKHLPNMEFIINTHDWPKVRKWDENLPVFSFSKTPDERDILYPAWTFWEGGPAVWPIFPTGLGRWDLMSEALHKTAQKWTWDRKHSIAFFRGSRTSHERDPLILLSRDKPHIADARYTKNQSWRSKKDSLDMDPVEPVTMETHCHYKYLFNFRGVAASFRFKHLFLCKSLVFHVGKDWTEFFYGEMKPWVHFIPLSVDLKNIEELLEFARQNDEIAQQIMNRGHNFIIKHLRMTDIENYWLKTLKRYASLVKWEVKKDPKLKEILPKEDLS
;
A
#
# COMPACT_ATOMS: atom_id res chain seq x y z
N MET A 1 -8.03 -62.82 20.53
CA MET A 1 -9.09 -63.84 20.41
C MET A 1 -10.30 -63.19 19.74
N LYS A 2 -10.63 -63.67 18.51
CA LYS A 2 -11.93 -63.63 17.75
C LYS A 2 -12.72 -62.29 17.74
N SER A 3 -12.70 -61.50 16.66
CA SER A 3 -13.41 -61.65 15.36
C SER A 3 -14.94 -61.54 15.47
N THR A 4 -15.55 -60.60 14.75
CA THR A 4 -16.67 -60.88 13.82
C THR A 4 -16.79 -59.75 12.79
N LEU A 5 -16.76 -60.20 11.53
CA LEU A 5 -16.89 -59.50 10.26
C LEU A 5 -18.38 -59.55 9.84
N PHE A 6 -18.93 -58.50 9.23
CA PHE A 6 -20.20 -58.62 8.49
C PHE A 6 -19.98 -58.24 7.03
N LEU A 7 -20.12 -59.26 6.19
CA LEU A 7 -20.09 -59.25 4.73
C LEU A 7 -21.55 -59.28 4.25
N PHE A 8 -21.92 -58.45 3.28
CA PHE A 8 -23.12 -58.67 2.47
C PHE A 8 -22.77 -58.46 0.99
N CYS A 9 -22.89 -59.55 0.23
CA CYS A 9 -22.94 -59.59 -1.23
C CYS A 9 -24.24 -60.30 -1.60
N PHE A 10 -25.01 -59.75 -2.54
CA PHE A 10 -25.42 -60.37 -3.81
C PHE A 10 -26.66 -59.68 -4.38
N GLY A 11 -26.67 -59.50 -5.71
CA GLY A 11 -27.86 -59.10 -6.47
C GLY A 11 -27.54 -58.60 -7.87
N PHE A 12 -27.20 -59.53 -8.78
CA PHE A 12 -27.11 -59.29 -10.23
C PHE A 12 -28.51 -59.07 -10.83
N GLY A 13 -28.63 -58.13 -11.76
CA GLY A 13 -29.79 -57.97 -12.64
C GLY A 13 -29.35 -57.49 -14.02
N LEU A 14 -29.40 -58.39 -15.01
CA LEU A 14 -29.23 -58.11 -16.43
C LEU A 14 -30.46 -57.39 -16.99
N GLY A 15 -30.24 -56.38 -17.83
CA GLY A 15 -31.27 -55.76 -18.66
C GLY A 15 -30.66 -55.25 -19.96
N HIS A 16 -31.04 -55.91 -21.06
CA HIS A 16 -30.65 -55.65 -22.45
C HIS A 16 -30.77 -54.18 -22.88
N LEU A 17 -29.83 -53.72 -23.73
CA LEU A 17 -30.14 -52.67 -24.70
C LEU A 17 -29.58 -53.01 -26.07
N VAL A 18 -30.43 -52.70 -27.06
CA VAL A 18 -30.50 -53.15 -28.43
C VAL A 18 -29.53 -52.38 -29.34
N PHE A 19 -28.92 -53.07 -30.29
CA PHE A 19 -28.26 -52.47 -31.47
C PHE A 19 -29.19 -52.54 -32.69
N THR A 20 -28.90 -51.72 -33.71
CA THR A 20 -29.59 -51.43 -35.00
C THR A 20 -30.44 -50.14 -34.94
N GLN A 21 -30.46 -49.22 -35.92
CA GLN A 21 -29.97 -49.22 -37.30
C GLN A 21 -29.92 -47.76 -37.85
N ASP A 22 -29.09 -47.57 -38.88
CA ASP A 22 -29.06 -46.57 -39.97
C ASP A 22 -30.01 -45.37 -40.01
N LYS A 23 -29.45 -44.23 -40.46
CA LYS A 23 -29.96 -43.50 -41.64
C LYS A 23 -28.86 -42.70 -42.35
N THR A 24 -28.82 -42.89 -43.66
CA THR A 24 -27.93 -42.33 -44.68
C THR A 24 -28.33 -40.91 -45.14
N LYS A 25 -27.30 -40.14 -45.52
CA LYS A 25 -27.16 -39.13 -46.61
C LYS A 25 -28.30 -38.14 -46.90
N GLU A 26 -27.94 -36.86 -47.04
CA GLU A 26 -27.90 -36.21 -48.37
C GLU A 26 -27.09 -34.91 -48.38
N SER A 27 -26.46 -34.67 -49.51
CA SER A 27 -25.53 -33.61 -49.86
C SER A 27 -26.25 -32.40 -50.47
N GLU A 28 -25.86 -31.18 -50.12
CA GLU A 28 -26.10 -30.02 -50.98
C GLU A 28 -24.77 -29.42 -51.44
N GLN A 29 -24.67 -29.33 -52.76
CA GLN A 29 -23.61 -28.74 -53.55
C GLN A 29 -23.64 -27.22 -53.43
N CYS A 30 -22.48 -26.58 -53.33
CA CYS A 30 -22.35 -25.14 -53.53
C CYS A 30 -22.35 -24.80 -55.03
N PRO A 31 -23.29 -24.00 -55.55
CA PRO A 31 -23.17 -23.41 -56.86
C PRO A 31 -22.51 -22.03 -56.75
N ASN A 32 -21.45 -21.83 -57.53
CA ASN A 32 -20.73 -20.58 -57.77
C ASN A 32 -19.87 -20.06 -56.60
N GLY A 33 -18.55 -20.22 -56.78
CA GLY A 33 -17.53 -19.93 -55.78
C GLY A 33 -17.48 -18.47 -55.32
N HIS A 34 -17.78 -18.27 -54.04
CA HIS A 34 -17.05 -17.40 -53.12
C HIS A 34 -17.50 -17.73 -51.69
N CYS A 35 -16.71 -18.51 -50.95
CA CYS A 35 -16.88 -18.62 -49.51
C CYS A 35 -16.06 -17.51 -48.87
N SER A 36 -16.73 -16.43 -48.43
CA SER A 36 -16.11 -15.40 -47.60
C SER A 36 -16.06 -15.88 -46.15
N ASP A 37 -14.86 -16.01 -45.60
CA ASP A 37 -14.64 -16.28 -44.18
C ASP A 37 -15.17 -15.11 -43.35
N GLY A 38 -16.28 -15.35 -42.65
CA GLY A 38 -16.82 -14.44 -41.64
C GLY A 38 -16.13 -14.66 -40.31
N GLU A 39 -15.31 -13.68 -39.92
CA GLU A 39 -14.94 -13.41 -38.53
C GLU A 39 -16.21 -13.24 -37.68
N GLU A 40 -16.53 -14.24 -36.87
CA GLU A 40 -17.26 -14.14 -35.59
C GLU A 40 -17.70 -15.55 -35.21
N HIS A 41 -16.90 -16.27 -34.41
CA HIS A 41 -17.36 -17.27 -33.42
C HIS A 41 -16.17 -18.09 -32.86
N GLU A 42 -15.17 -17.42 -32.30
CA GLU A 42 -14.30 -18.04 -31.28
C GLU A 42 -14.65 -17.52 -29.88
N LYS A 43 -15.95 -17.58 -29.55
CA LYS A 43 -16.40 -17.48 -28.15
C LYS A 43 -16.22 -18.84 -27.48
N MET A 44 -15.32 -18.86 -26.50
CA MET A 44 -15.38 -19.69 -25.29
C MET A 44 -15.59 -21.20 -25.50
N LYS A 45 -14.50 -21.92 -25.76
CA LYS A 45 -14.37 -23.32 -25.34
C LYS A 45 -13.46 -23.43 -24.11
N TYR A 46 -13.87 -22.79 -23.01
CA TYR A 46 -13.40 -23.21 -21.68
C TYR A 46 -14.28 -24.36 -21.22
N THR A 47 -13.77 -25.57 -21.45
CA THR A 47 -14.39 -26.82 -21.04
C THR A 47 -14.53 -26.90 -19.51
N LYS A 48 -15.70 -27.37 -19.10
CA LYS A 48 -16.27 -27.49 -17.75
C LYS A 48 -15.48 -28.45 -16.84
N LYS A 49 -14.22 -28.15 -16.53
CA LYS A 49 -13.52 -28.51 -15.28
C LYS A 49 -13.20 -27.16 -14.63
N GLY A 50 -13.85 -26.84 -13.50
CA GLY A 50 -13.76 -25.51 -12.89
C GLY A 50 -12.32 -24.99 -12.84
N ASN A 51 -12.07 -23.83 -13.43
CA ASN A 51 -10.74 -23.20 -13.39
C ASN A 51 -10.33 -23.07 -11.92
N LYS A 52 -9.21 -23.68 -11.51
CA LYS A 52 -8.74 -23.63 -10.11
C LYS A 52 -8.57 -22.19 -9.59
N TRP A 53 -8.45 -21.22 -10.50
CA TRP A 53 -8.31 -19.80 -10.20
C TRP A 53 -9.61 -19.01 -10.17
N GLN A 54 -10.77 -19.64 -10.42
CA GLN A 54 -12.05 -18.94 -10.52
C GLN A 54 -12.32 -18.04 -9.32
N LYS A 55 -11.98 -18.48 -8.10
CA LYS A 55 -12.14 -17.70 -6.87
C LYS A 55 -11.42 -16.33 -6.92
N TYR A 56 -10.24 -16.25 -7.53
CA TYR A 56 -9.48 -15.00 -7.64
C TYR A 56 -9.97 -14.16 -8.82
N LEU A 57 -10.33 -14.80 -9.92
CA LEU A 57 -10.93 -14.13 -11.08
C LEU A 57 -12.23 -13.41 -10.67
N ASP A 58 -13.10 -14.06 -9.91
CA ASP A 58 -14.34 -13.48 -9.39
C ASP A 58 -14.07 -12.29 -8.46
N LEU A 59 -13.03 -12.36 -7.62
CA LEU A 59 -12.62 -11.26 -6.74
C LEU A 59 -12.14 -10.05 -7.55
N ILE A 60 -11.36 -10.28 -8.61
CA ILE A 60 -10.83 -9.23 -9.48
C ILE A 60 -11.96 -8.59 -10.29
N GLU A 61 -12.86 -9.38 -10.88
CA GLU A 61 -14.01 -8.87 -11.62
C GLU A 61 -14.91 -8.02 -10.70
N LYS A 62 -15.24 -8.54 -9.51
CA LYS A 62 -16.01 -7.81 -8.52
C LYS A 62 -15.32 -6.52 -8.07
N ALA A 63 -14.00 -6.54 -7.88
CA ALA A 63 -13.25 -5.36 -7.48
C ALA A 63 -13.26 -4.30 -8.59
N ASN A 64 -13.02 -4.68 -9.84
CA ASN A 64 -13.03 -3.78 -10.99
C ASN A 64 -14.43 -3.20 -11.25
N LYS A 65 -15.49 -4.01 -11.14
CA LYS A 65 -16.88 -3.54 -11.29
C LYS A 65 -17.28 -2.48 -10.24
N ASN A 66 -16.77 -2.62 -9.02
CA ASN A 66 -17.05 -1.69 -7.93
C ASN A 66 -16.06 -0.50 -7.89
N TYR A 67 -14.98 -0.56 -8.64
CA TYR A 67 -13.96 0.47 -8.65
C TYR A 67 -14.43 1.68 -9.46
N LYS A 68 -14.21 2.86 -8.88
CA LYS A 68 -14.40 4.14 -9.56
C LYS A 68 -13.06 4.85 -9.53
N GLU A 69 -12.48 5.10 -10.71
CA GLU A 69 -11.24 5.87 -10.80
C GLU A 69 -11.46 7.26 -10.21
N CYS A 70 -10.46 7.78 -9.51
CA CYS A 70 -10.52 9.14 -9.02
C CYS A 70 -10.46 10.12 -10.20
N SER A 71 -11.60 10.71 -10.54
CA SER A 71 -11.72 11.70 -11.61
C SER A 71 -11.79 13.15 -11.10
N THR A 72 -11.73 13.36 -9.79
CA THR A 72 -11.82 14.69 -9.17
C THR A 72 -10.44 15.19 -8.73
N ASP A 73 -10.27 16.50 -8.61
CA ASP A 73 -9.05 17.14 -8.07
C ASP A 73 -8.76 16.82 -6.58
N ASP A 74 -9.47 15.85 -5.99
CA ASP A 74 -9.42 15.53 -4.57
C ASP A 74 -9.74 14.07 -4.23
N CYS A 75 -8.88 13.16 -4.69
CA CYS A 75 -9.01 11.73 -4.46
C CYS A 75 -9.12 11.36 -2.98
N TYR A 76 -8.48 12.11 -2.11
CA TYR A 76 -8.32 11.75 -0.70
C TYR A 76 -9.34 12.40 0.24
N ARG A 77 -10.42 12.98 -0.31
CA ARG A 77 -11.49 13.61 0.47
C ARG A 77 -12.12 12.67 1.49
N LEU A 78 -12.32 11.40 1.13
CA LEU A 78 -12.93 10.40 2.01
C LEU A 78 -12.05 10.09 3.23
N GLN A 79 -10.73 9.99 3.03
CA GLN A 79 -9.79 9.82 4.13
C GLN A 79 -9.89 11.00 5.12
N ARG A 80 -9.80 12.24 4.64
CA ARG A 80 -9.91 13.42 5.51
C ARG A 80 -11.26 13.48 6.22
N ARG A 81 -12.35 13.18 5.53
CA ARG A 81 -13.69 13.13 6.17
C ARG A 81 -13.74 12.09 7.30
N SER A 82 -13.12 10.94 7.11
CA SER A 82 -13.01 9.91 8.14
C SER A 82 -12.20 10.40 9.35
N ASP A 83 -11.07 11.07 9.10
CA ASP A 83 -10.19 11.56 10.16
C ASP A 83 -10.86 12.64 11.01
N PHE A 84 -11.58 13.58 10.38
CA PHE A 84 -12.23 14.68 11.09
C PHE A 84 -13.60 14.34 11.68
N LYS A 85 -14.11 13.11 11.51
CA LYS A 85 -15.49 12.75 11.87
C LYS A 85 -15.87 13.08 13.31
N ASN A 86 -14.92 12.94 14.25
CA ASN A 86 -15.15 13.11 15.69
C ASN A 86 -15.32 14.57 16.12
N TRP A 87 -14.91 15.53 15.28
CA TRP A 87 -14.98 16.97 15.58
C TRP A 87 -15.98 17.70 14.69
N MET A 88 -16.72 16.98 13.81
CA MET A 88 -17.64 17.60 12.85
C MET A 88 -18.75 18.42 13.50
N GLU A 89 -19.29 17.95 14.63
CA GLU A 89 -20.44 18.58 15.30
C GLU A 89 -20.00 19.67 16.29
N ARG A 90 -19.04 19.34 17.17
CA ARG A 90 -18.64 20.21 18.29
C ARG A 90 -17.40 21.05 18.01
N GLY A 91 -16.66 20.75 16.94
CA GLY A 91 -15.33 21.33 16.73
C GLY A 91 -14.29 20.80 17.71
N ILE A 92 -13.12 21.43 17.68
CA ILE A 92 -11.99 21.19 18.58
C ILE A 92 -12.00 22.31 19.62
N SER A 93 -12.11 21.97 20.90
CA SER A 93 -12.03 22.94 22.00
C SER A 93 -10.58 23.21 22.38
N GLU A 94 -10.34 24.38 22.96
CA GLU A 94 -9.03 24.75 23.52
C GLU A 94 -8.60 23.77 24.61
N GLU A 95 -9.52 23.30 25.44
CA GLU A 95 -9.25 22.30 26.49
C GLU A 95 -8.66 20.99 25.92
N LEU A 96 -9.25 20.45 24.84
CA LEU A 96 -8.74 19.23 24.20
C LEU A 96 -7.34 19.44 23.61
N PHE A 97 -7.11 20.62 23.03
CA PHE A 97 -5.80 20.97 22.49
C PHE A 97 -4.76 21.11 23.59
N VAL A 98 -5.07 21.82 24.67
CA VAL A 98 -4.18 21.99 25.83
C VAL A 98 -3.84 20.64 26.46
N LYS A 99 -4.82 19.76 26.66
CA LYS A 99 -4.57 18.38 27.12
C LYS A 99 -3.60 17.62 26.22
N ALA A 100 -3.76 17.71 24.90
CA ALA A 100 -2.85 17.06 23.96
C ALA A 100 -1.43 17.64 24.05
N LYS A 101 -1.31 18.97 24.20
CA LYS A 101 -0.03 19.67 24.36
C LYS A 101 0.69 19.26 25.65
N GLU A 102 -0.02 19.25 26.78
CA GLU A 102 0.52 18.88 28.10
C GLU A 102 0.98 17.43 28.19
N ARG A 103 0.33 16.52 27.46
CA ARG A 103 0.77 15.12 27.34
C ARG A 103 2.09 14.96 26.58
N ASN A 104 2.59 16.01 25.91
CA ASN A 104 3.83 16.01 25.13
C ASN A 104 3.89 14.86 24.10
N ILE A 105 2.75 14.60 23.44
CA ILE A 105 2.59 13.48 22.49
C ILE A 105 2.93 13.85 21.03
N GLY A 106 3.36 15.08 20.79
CA GLY A 106 3.84 15.55 19.50
C GLY A 106 4.47 16.94 19.60
N VAL A 107 4.83 17.50 18.46
CA VAL A 107 5.46 18.81 18.32
C VAL A 107 4.38 19.85 18.07
N HIS A 108 4.31 20.86 18.94
CA HIS A 108 3.42 22.01 18.82
C HIS A 108 3.90 22.99 17.75
N TYR A 109 2.99 23.33 16.85
CA TYR A 109 3.15 24.34 15.81
C TYR A 109 2.04 25.38 15.90
N GLN A 110 2.34 26.62 15.49
CA GLN A 110 1.37 27.67 15.24
C GLN A 110 1.57 28.24 13.83
N VAL A 111 0.47 28.58 13.17
CA VAL A 111 0.46 29.45 11.99
C VAL A 111 -0.17 30.75 12.42
N ILE A 112 0.56 31.86 12.31
CA ILE A 112 0.09 33.21 12.66
C ILE A 112 0.52 34.14 11.54
N ASP A 113 -0.45 34.81 10.92
CA ASP A 113 -0.26 35.85 9.89
C ASP A 113 0.66 35.40 8.74
N GLY A 114 0.43 34.17 8.26
CA GLY A 114 1.18 33.58 7.16
C GLY A 114 2.61 33.15 7.52
N LYS A 115 2.93 33.03 8.82
CA LYS A 115 4.23 32.54 9.33
C LYS A 115 4.06 31.28 10.15
N LEU A 116 5.05 30.39 10.09
CA LEU A 116 5.08 29.13 10.85
C LEU A 116 5.95 29.29 12.10
N TYR A 117 5.45 28.82 13.23
CA TYR A 117 6.15 28.79 14.51
C TYR A 117 6.12 27.36 15.07
N ARG A 118 7.17 26.97 15.79
CA ARG A 118 7.32 25.63 16.38
C ARG A 118 7.93 25.70 17.76
N GLN A 119 7.58 24.75 18.62
CA GLN A 119 8.36 24.52 19.85
C GLN A 119 9.82 24.15 19.52
N ASP A 120 10.73 24.48 20.42
CA ASP A 120 12.17 24.23 20.19
C ASP A 120 12.47 22.75 20.02
N HIS A 121 12.00 21.94 20.97
CA HIS A 121 12.29 20.52 21.03
C HIS A 121 11.51 19.72 19.98
N CYS A 122 12.23 19.12 19.02
CA CYS A 122 11.76 18.07 18.14
C CYS A 122 12.72 16.87 18.23
N ILE A 123 12.21 15.72 18.68
CA ILE A 123 13.03 14.50 18.86
C ILE A 123 13.67 14.03 17.54
N PHE A 124 12.98 14.24 16.42
CA PHE A 124 13.44 13.85 15.10
C PHE A 124 13.50 15.07 14.16
N GLU A 125 14.56 15.87 14.27
CA GLU A 125 14.68 17.16 13.57
C GLU A 125 14.47 17.03 12.05
N SER A 126 15.05 16.03 11.38
CA SER A 126 14.83 15.80 9.94
C SER A 126 13.37 15.50 9.59
N ARG A 127 12.60 14.86 10.49
CA ARG A 127 11.17 14.62 10.28
C ARG A 127 10.37 15.91 10.41
N CYS A 128 10.70 16.74 11.40
CA CYS A 128 10.14 18.09 11.52
C CYS A 128 10.42 18.92 10.27
N ASN A 129 11.67 18.96 9.80
CA ASN A 129 12.04 19.68 8.59
C ASN A 129 11.27 19.19 7.35
N GLY A 130 11.09 17.87 7.20
CA GLY A 130 10.32 17.29 6.10
C GLY A 130 8.85 17.72 6.11
N ASN A 131 8.23 17.85 7.30
CA ASN A 131 6.87 18.37 7.43
C ASN A 131 6.82 19.89 7.15
N GLU A 132 7.77 20.63 7.71
CA GLU A 132 7.89 22.09 7.57
C GLU A 132 8.07 22.52 6.11
N HIS A 133 8.82 21.76 5.30
CA HIS A 133 8.95 21.98 3.86
C HIS A 133 7.58 22.15 3.17
N PHE A 134 6.65 21.21 3.43
CA PHE A 134 5.33 21.26 2.81
C PHE A 134 4.46 22.36 3.39
N ILE A 135 4.49 22.56 4.72
CA ILE A 135 3.67 23.57 5.38
C ILE A 135 4.08 24.98 4.93
N LEU A 136 5.38 25.26 4.83
CA LEU A 136 5.90 26.54 4.37
C LEU A 136 5.52 26.85 2.92
N LYS A 137 5.48 25.85 2.04
CA LYS A 137 5.04 26.04 0.64
C LYS A 137 3.60 26.53 0.52
N ILE A 138 2.74 26.13 1.45
CA ILE A 138 1.30 26.45 1.44
C ILE A 138 0.91 27.53 2.46
N ILE A 139 1.87 28.06 3.23
CA ILE A 139 1.64 28.87 4.43
C ILE A 139 0.78 30.11 4.18
N LYS A 140 0.96 30.76 3.02
CA LYS A 140 0.22 31.96 2.61
C LYS A 140 -1.29 31.72 2.41
N HIS A 141 -1.69 30.46 2.30
CA HIS A 141 -3.08 30.06 2.12
C HIS A 141 -3.72 29.50 3.38
N LEU A 142 -2.98 29.43 4.48
CA LEU A 142 -3.44 28.88 5.76
C LEU A 142 -3.94 30.00 6.68
N PRO A 143 -5.10 29.83 7.33
CA PRO A 143 -5.55 30.75 8.38
C PRO A 143 -4.74 30.55 9.67
N ASN A 144 -4.89 31.48 10.61
CA ASN A 144 -4.29 31.36 11.93
C ASN A 144 -4.83 30.11 12.65
N MET A 145 -3.92 29.28 13.16
CA MET A 145 -4.26 28.02 13.84
C MET A 145 -3.09 27.53 14.69
N GLU A 146 -3.35 26.55 15.56
CA GLU A 146 -2.30 25.77 16.21
C GLU A 146 -2.62 24.29 16.23
N PHE A 147 -1.60 23.45 16.07
CA PHE A 147 -1.74 22.02 15.87
C PHE A 147 -0.53 21.25 16.42
N ILE A 148 -0.71 19.95 16.61
CA ILE A 148 0.31 19.05 17.16
C ILE A 148 0.61 17.96 16.15
N ILE A 149 1.87 17.87 15.71
CA ILE A 149 2.35 16.82 14.81
C ILE A 149 3.19 15.81 15.60
N ASN A 150 2.71 14.58 15.68
CA ASN A 150 3.51 13.45 16.13
C ASN A 150 4.51 13.06 15.03
N THR A 151 5.80 13.04 15.38
CA THR A 151 6.90 12.63 14.51
C THR A 151 7.43 11.23 14.82
N HIS A 152 6.86 10.52 15.81
CA HIS A 152 7.17 9.12 16.06
C HIS A 152 6.46 8.19 15.07
N ASP A 153 6.91 6.93 15.03
CA ASP A 153 6.32 5.93 14.13
C ASP A 153 4.91 5.52 14.58
N TRP A 154 4.66 5.39 15.89
CA TRP A 154 3.36 4.96 16.41
C TRP A 154 2.37 6.13 16.59
N PRO A 155 1.07 5.94 16.25
CA PRO A 155 0.00 6.89 16.56
C PRO A 155 -0.20 7.07 18.08
N LYS A 156 -0.89 8.13 18.47
CA LYS A 156 -0.95 8.60 19.86
C LYS A 156 -2.32 8.58 20.50
N VAL A 157 -3.39 8.55 19.71
CA VAL A 157 -4.77 8.74 20.21
C VAL A 157 -5.58 7.49 19.93
N ARG A 158 -5.79 6.65 20.94
CA ARG A 158 -6.56 5.42 20.78
C ARG A 158 -8.06 5.71 20.75
N LYS A 159 -8.84 4.77 20.24
CA LYS A 159 -10.30 4.92 20.09
C LYS A 159 -11.05 5.03 21.41
N TRP A 160 -10.47 4.64 22.54
CA TRP A 160 -11.07 4.83 23.86
C TRP A 160 -10.57 6.09 24.58
N ASP A 161 -9.58 6.78 24.04
CA ASP A 161 -9.13 8.05 24.58
C ASP A 161 -10.11 9.18 24.22
N GLU A 162 -9.97 10.31 24.92
CA GLU A 162 -10.54 11.59 24.47
C GLU A 162 -10.08 11.90 23.04
N ASN A 163 -10.91 12.62 22.28
CA ASN A 163 -10.63 13.02 20.90
C ASN A 163 -9.56 14.11 20.83
N LEU A 164 -8.32 13.77 21.20
CA LEU A 164 -7.18 14.67 21.15
C LEU A 164 -6.79 14.95 19.68
N PRO A 165 -6.63 16.23 19.29
CA PRO A 165 -6.38 16.62 17.90
C PRO A 165 -4.90 16.47 17.51
N VAL A 166 -4.43 15.23 17.36
CA VAL A 166 -3.02 14.92 17.03
C VAL A 166 -2.88 14.39 15.62
N PHE A 167 -1.89 14.89 14.89
CA PHE A 167 -1.54 14.43 13.55
C PHE A 167 -0.47 13.33 13.60
N SER A 168 -0.70 12.20 12.95
CA SER A 168 0.27 11.10 12.81
C SER A 168 0.34 10.64 11.35
N PHE A 169 1.51 10.21 10.87
CA PHE A 169 1.64 9.83 9.45
C PHE A 169 0.92 8.50 9.13
N SER A 170 0.74 7.65 10.15
CA SER A 170 0.14 6.33 10.03
C SER A 170 -0.67 5.97 11.27
N LYS A 171 -1.71 5.15 11.04
CA LYS A 171 -2.59 4.63 12.09
C LYS A 171 -3.28 3.35 11.66
N THR A 172 -4.08 2.77 12.56
CA THR A 172 -5.04 1.70 12.28
C THR A 172 -6.49 2.20 12.52
N PRO A 173 -7.52 1.38 12.28
CA PRO A 173 -8.91 1.72 12.64
C PRO A 173 -9.15 1.96 14.14
N ASP A 174 -8.21 1.55 14.99
CA ASP A 174 -8.28 1.69 16.45
C ASP A 174 -7.67 2.99 16.98
N GLU A 175 -7.14 3.84 16.10
CA GLU A 175 -6.67 5.18 16.45
C GLU A 175 -7.45 6.30 15.76
N ARG A 176 -7.47 7.45 16.43
CA ARG A 176 -8.21 8.66 16.04
C ARG A 176 -7.31 9.77 15.51
N ASP A 177 -6.00 9.56 15.47
CA ASP A 177 -5.03 10.51 14.90
C ASP A 177 -5.45 10.97 13.49
N ILE A 178 -5.17 12.23 13.16
CA ILE A 178 -5.42 12.79 11.84
C ILE A 178 -4.23 12.43 10.94
N LEU A 179 -4.48 11.80 9.79
CA LEU A 179 -3.39 11.42 8.90
C LEU A 179 -2.82 12.64 8.18
N TYR A 180 -1.50 12.69 8.09
CA TYR A 180 -0.78 13.64 7.25
C TYR A 180 0.20 12.93 6.31
N PRO A 181 0.58 13.54 5.18
CA PRO A 181 1.61 13.00 4.30
C PRO A 181 2.98 13.01 4.99
N ALA A 182 3.55 11.83 5.20
CA ALA A 182 4.78 11.65 5.96
C ALA A 182 5.93 12.55 5.49
N TRP A 183 6.76 12.99 6.44
CA TRP A 183 7.99 13.77 6.22
C TRP A 183 8.86 13.25 5.06
N THR A 184 8.95 11.92 4.89
CA THR A 184 9.79 11.23 3.90
C THR A 184 9.43 11.54 2.44
N PHE A 185 8.30 12.20 2.15
CA PHE A 185 8.09 12.75 0.81
C PHE A 185 9.15 13.81 0.45
N TRP A 186 9.71 14.48 1.45
CA TRP A 186 10.84 15.41 1.30
C TRP A 186 12.13 14.90 1.96
N GLU A 187 12.14 14.67 3.28
CA GLU A 187 13.33 14.21 4.01
C GLU A 187 12.97 13.49 5.33
N GLY A 188 13.99 12.98 6.05
CA GLY A 188 13.80 12.39 7.39
C GLY A 188 13.26 10.96 7.44
N GLY A 189 13.19 10.26 6.29
CA GLY A 189 12.96 8.82 6.27
C GLY A 189 14.16 8.01 6.80
N PRO A 190 14.06 6.67 6.82
CA PRO A 190 15.12 5.82 7.35
C PRO A 190 16.46 6.03 6.64
N ALA A 191 17.52 6.26 7.41
CA ALA A 191 18.90 6.34 6.91
C ALA A 191 19.51 4.93 6.83
N VAL A 192 19.32 4.28 5.68
CA VAL A 192 19.79 2.93 5.42
C VAL A 192 21.16 3.01 4.73
N TRP A 193 22.24 2.78 5.45
CA TRP A 193 23.59 2.78 4.89
C TRP A 193 23.85 1.54 4.01
N PRO A 194 24.52 1.65 2.85
CA PRO A 194 25.03 2.88 2.22
C PRO A 194 24.04 3.56 1.26
N ILE A 195 22.83 3.00 1.06
CA ILE A 195 21.91 3.41 -0.01
C ILE A 195 21.20 4.76 0.23
N PHE A 196 20.94 5.13 1.48
CA PHE A 196 20.29 6.39 1.89
C PHE A 196 21.06 7.01 3.06
N PRO A 197 22.28 7.52 2.84
CA PRO A 197 23.14 8.01 3.92
C PRO A 197 22.53 9.20 4.67
N THR A 198 21.73 10.02 3.98
CA THR A 198 21.02 11.19 4.54
C THR A 198 19.55 10.93 4.85
N GLY A 199 19.10 9.67 4.79
CA GLY A 199 17.71 9.29 4.99
C GLY A 199 16.90 9.24 3.69
N LEU A 200 15.95 8.31 3.63
CA LEU A 200 14.99 8.21 2.52
C LEU A 200 14.15 9.50 2.41
N GLY A 201 14.15 10.11 1.24
CA GLY A 201 13.49 11.39 0.97
C GLY A 201 13.26 11.60 -0.52
N ARG A 202 13.01 12.86 -0.90
CA ARG A 202 12.94 13.36 -2.28
C ARG A 202 12.13 12.45 -3.18
N TRP A 203 10.84 12.32 -2.84
CA TRP A 203 9.90 11.49 -3.57
C TRP A 203 9.80 11.89 -5.04
N ASP A 204 9.98 13.16 -5.36
CA ASP A 204 10.13 13.67 -6.72
C ASP A 204 11.26 12.97 -7.49
N LEU A 205 12.48 12.99 -6.96
CA LEU A 205 13.66 12.41 -7.61
C LEU A 205 13.58 10.88 -7.64
N MET A 206 13.15 10.27 -6.53
CA MET A 206 12.97 8.83 -6.44
C MET A 206 11.91 8.34 -7.42
N SER A 207 10.84 9.10 -7.60
CA SER A 207 9.78 8.75 -8.56
C SER A 207 10.29 8.71 -9.99
N GLU A 208 11.06 9.73 -10.38
CA GLU A 208 11.67 9.81 -11.71
C GLU A 208 12.68 8.67 -11.94
N ALA A 209 13.55 8.40 -10.97
CA ALA A 209 14.54 7.33 -11.06
C ALA A 209 13.90 5.94 -11.22
N LEU A 210 12.85 5.65 -10.45
CA LEU A 210 12.11 4.39 -10.55
C LEU A 210 11.33 4.27 -11.85
N HIS A 211 10.73 5.37 -12.32
CA HIS A 211 10.04 5.38 -13.62
C HIS A 211 11.01 5.07 -14.77
N LYS A 212 12.20 5.70 -14.80
CA LYS A 212 13.26 5.41 -15.77
C LYS A 212 13.74 3.96 -15.68
N THR A 213 13.87 3.42 -14.47
CA THR A 213 14.27 2.02 -14.27
C THR A 213 13.21 1.04 -14.78
N ALA A 214 11.93 1.33 -14.53
CA ALA A 214 10.81 0.51 -14.99
C ALA A 214 10.68 0.46 -16.52
N GLN A 215 11.12 1.51 -17.23
CA GLN A 215 11.21 1.50 -18.69
C GLN A 215 12.29 0.53 -19.21
N LYS A 216 13.40 0.39 -18.48
CA LYS A 216 14.49 -0.56 -18.83
C LYS A 216 14.11 -2.01 -18.52
N TRP A 217 13.45 -2.23 -17.39
CA TRP A 217 12.96 -3.54 -16.94
C TRP A 217 11.48 -3.70 -17.27
N THR A 218 11.18 -4.00 -18.54
CA THR A 218 9.82 -4.34 -18.99
C THR A 218 9.32 -5.61 -18.32
N TRP A 219 7.99 -5.79 -18.27
CA TRP A 219 7.34 -6.90 -17.56
C TRP A 219 7.94 -8.27 -17.90
N ASP A 220 8.16 -8.56 -19.18
CA ASP A 220 8.67 -9.86 -19.65
C ASP A 220 10.15 -10.09 -19.31
N ARG A 221 10.91 -9.02 -19.07
CA ARG A 221 12.33 -9.10 -18.66
C ARG A 221 12.52 -9.35 -17.17
N LYS A 222 11.48 -9.12 -16.36
CA LYS A 222 11.58 -9.22 -14.90
C LYS A 222 11.64 -10.67 -14.44
N HIS A 223 12.39 -10.93 -13.38
CA HIS A 223 12.43 -12.22 -12.71
C HIS A 223 11.05 -12.56 -12.13
N SER A 224 10.54 -13.74 -12.47
CA SER A 224 9.20 -14.21 -12.07
C SER A 224 9.20 -14.88 -10.68
N ILE A 225 9.88 -14.27 -9.71
CA ILE A 225 9.93 -14.72 -8.31
C ILE A 225 9.51 -13.60 -7.37
N ALA A 226 9.02 -13.97 -6.18
CA ALA A 226 8.75 -13.03 -5.10
C ALA A 226 10.04 -12.37 -4.62
N PHE A 227 10.02 -11.07 -4.33
CA PHE A 227 11.19 -10.35 -3.86
C PHE A 227 10.91 -9.46 -2.66
N PHE A 228 11.81 -9.50 -1.68
CA PHE A 228 11.83 -8.62 -0.51
C PHE A 228 13.25 -8.43 0.05
N ARG A 229 13.60 -7.17 0.33
CA ARG A 229 14.78 -6.79 1.12
C ARG A 229 14.40 -5.73 2.13
N GLY A 230 14.59 -6.02 3.41
CA GLY A 230 14.32 -5.08 4.50
C GLY A 230 14.63 -5.71 5.85
N SER A 231 14.63 -4.92 6.92
CA SER A 231 14.92 -5.41 8.27
C SER A 231 13.70 -6.04 8.96
N ARG A 232 13.92 -6.74 10.07
CA ARG A 232 12.86 -7.39 10.87
C ARG A 232 12.16 -6.41 11.82
N THR A 233 11.44 -5.42 11.27
CA THR A 233 10.67 -4.45 12.08
C THR A 233 9.27 -4.93 12.46
N SER A 234 8.84 -6.09 11.94
CA SER A 234 7.65 -6.83 12.38
C SER A 234 7.89 -8.31 12.13
N HIS A 235 7.41 -9.16 13.03
CA HIS A 235 7.46 -10.63 12.88
C HIS A 235 6.51 -11.11 11.76
N GLU A 236 5.54 -10.30 11.33
CA GLU A 236 4.65 -10.62 10.19
C GLU A 236 5.41 -10.79 8.86
N ARG A 237 6.68 -10.38 8.79
CA ARG A 237 7.57 -10.60 7.64
C ARG A 237 8.18 -11.99 7.62
N ASP A 238 8.25 -12.66 8.78
CA ASP A 238 8.95 -13.94 8.95
C ASP A 238 8.47 -15.05 7.99
N PRO A 239 7.16 -15.23 7.74
CA PRO A 239 6.71 -16.33 6.88
C PRO A 239 7.26 -16.26 5.45
N LEU A 240 7.42 -15.06 4.88
CA LEU A 240 8.03 -14.90 3.55
C LEU A 240 9.53 -15.21 3.57
N ILE A 241 10.23 -14.83 4.64
CA ILE A 241 11.67 -15.14 4.78
C ILE A 241 11.87 -16.64 4.91
N LEU A 242 11.05 -17.31 5.71
CA LEU A 242 11.07 -18.77 5.86
C LEU A 242 10.72 -19.48 4.55
N LEU A 243 9.71 -19.01 3.82
CA LEU A 243 9.38 -19.52 2.48
C LEU A 243 10.57 -19.39 1.52
N SER A 244 11.26 -18.26 1.51
CA SER A 244 12.42 -18.05 0.63
C SER A 244 13.64 -18.90 1.02
N ARG A 245 13.73 -19.37 2.26
CA ARG A 245 14.75 -20.33 2.68
C ARG A 245 14.42 -21.73 2.17
N ASP A 246 13.16 -22.13 2.31
CA ASP A 246 12.66 -23.44 1.90
C ASP A 246 12.60 -23.58 0.37
N LYS A 247 12.10 -22.54 -0.32
CA LYS A 247 11.84 -22.54 -1.76
C LYS A 247 12.45 -21.31 -2.44
N PRO A 248 13.79 -21.25 -2.59
CA PRO A 248 14.48 -20.10 -3.20
C PRO A 248 14.11 -19.87 -4.67
N HIS A 249 13.55 -20.89 -5.35
CA HIS A 249 13.11 -20.79 -6.75
C HIS A 249 11.78 -20.04 -6.95
N ILE A 250 10.98 -19.83 -5.89
CA ILE A 250 9.74 -19.02 -5.96
C ILE A 250 9.85 -17.68 -5.23
N ALA A 251 10.81 -17.54 -4.31
CA ALA A 251 10.97 -16.34 -3.51
C ALA A 251 12.44 -16.06 -3.17
N ASP A 252 12.85 -14.82 -3.35
CA ASP A 252 14.07 -14.22 -2.85
C ASP A 252 13.75 -13.11 -1.83
N ALA A 253 13.66 -13.51 -0.57
CA ALA A 253 13.35 -12.65 0.56
C ALA A 253 14.38 -12.85 1.68
N ARG A 254 15.03 -11.75 2.09
CA ARG A 254 16.10 -11.77 3.09
C ARG A 254 16.05 -10.55 4.01
N TYR A 255 16.47 -10.75 5.26
CA TYR A 255 16.56 -9.68 6.25
C TYR A 255 17.86 -8.88 6.10
N THR A 256 17.74 -7.56 6.16
CA THR A 256 18.85 -6.61 6.25
C THR A 256 19.01 -6.09 7.68
N LYS A 257 20.14 -5.43 7.98
CA LYS A 257 20.31 -4.73 9.27
C LYS A 257 19.49 -3.43 9.31
N ASN A 258 19.04 -3.06 10.51
CA ASN A 258 18.62 -1.71 10.85
C ASN A 258 19.48 -1.18 12.00
N GLN A 259 19.31 0.08 12.38
CA GLN A 259 20.07 0.72 13.46
C GLN A 259 19.84 0.09 14.84
N SER A 260 18.78 -0.71 15.01
CA SER A 260 18.45 -1.40 16.26
C SER A 260 18.86 -2.87 16.26
N TRP A 261 19.62 -3.33 15.26
CA TRP A 261 20.09 -4.72 15.18
C TRP A 261 21.05 -5.02 16.34
N ARG A 262 20.81 -6.11 17.06
CA ARG A 262 21.60 -6.52 18.24
C ARG A 262 22.19 -7.92 18.09
N SER A 263 21.49 -8.83 17.40
CA SER A 263 21.93 -10.22 17.27
C SER A 263 21.35 -10.91 16.04
N LYS A 264 21.83 -12.13 15.76
CA LYS A 264 21.28 -12.95 14.66
C LYS A 264 19.78 -13.26 14.82
N LYS A 265 19.20 -13.16 16.03
CA LYS A 265 17.75 -13.29 16.24
C LYS A 265 16.95 -12.23 15.48
N ASP A 266 17.55 -11.06 15.23
CA ASP A 266 16.93 -9.97 14.45
C ASP A 266 16.92 -10.26 12.94
N SER A 267 17.53 -11.36 12.51
CA SER A 267 17.56 -11.86 11.14
C SER A 267 17.21 -13.35 11.06
N LEU A 268 16.42 -13.85 12.03
CA LEU A 268 16.00 -15.25 12.14
C LEU A 268 17.19 -16.23 12.05
N ASP A 269 18.19 -15.97 12.87
CA ASP A 269 19.38 -16.82 13.05
C ASP A 269 20.25 -17.00 11.80
N MET A 270 20.10 -16.11 10.80
CA MET A 270 21.00 -16.00 9.65
C MET A 270 21.79 -14.70 9.66
N ASP A 271 22.93 -14.68 8.98
CA ASP A 271 23.63 -13.44 8.72
C ASP A 271 22.77 -12.52 7.83
N PRO A 272 22.55 -11.25 8.24
CA PRO A 272 21.76 -10.32 7.45
C PRO A 272 22.49 -9.96 6.16
N VAL A 273 21.73 -9.74 5.10
CA VAL A 273 22.26 -9.33 3.80
C VAL A 273 22.38 -7.81 3.70
N GLU A 274 23.21 -7.36 2.77
CA GLU A 274 23.32 -5.94 2.43
C GLU A 274 21.99 -5.40 1.89
N PRO A 275 21.64 -4.13 2.20
CA PRO A 275 20.47 -3.50 1.63
C PRO A 275 20.65 -3.29 0.12
N VAL A 276 19.55 -3.33 -0.61
CA VAL A 276 19.53 -3.07 -2.06
C VAL A 276 18.72 -1.82 -2.34
N THR A 277 19.05 -1.14 -3.44
CA THR A 277 18.35 0.07 -3.87
C THR A 277 16.91 -0.23 -4.31
N MET A 278 16.05 0.79 -4.36
CA MET A 278 14.68 0.61 -4.84
C MET A 278 14.64 0.26 -6.33
N GLU A 279 15.57 0.77 -7.14
CA GLU A 279 15.73 0.44 -8.56
C GLU A 279 16.00 -1.06 -8.76
N THR A 280 16.81 -1.67 -7.89
CA THR A 280 17.09 -3.12 -7.95
C THR A 280 15.82 -3.94 -7.75
N HIS A 281 14.85 -3.45 -6.98
CA HIS A 281 13.57 -4.15 -6.82
C HIS A 281 12.81 -4.22 -8.15
N CYS A 282 13.01 -3.26 -9.06
CA CYS A 282 12.32 -3.24 -10.34
C CYS A 282 12.73 -4.40 -11.27
N HIS A 283 13.74 -5.20 -10.91
CA HIS A 283 14.14 -6.38 -11.66
C HIS A 283 13.17 -7.57 -11.46
N TYR A 284 12.24 -7.50 -10.49
CA TYR A 284 11.38 -8.60 -10.08
C TYR A 284 9.91 -8.32 -10.38
N LYS A 285 9.15 -9.34 -10.80
CA LYS A 285 7.71 -9.22 -11.10
C LYS A 285 6.88 -9.03 -9.83
N TYR A 286 7.22 -9.71 -8.73
CA TYR A 286 6.35 -9.80 -7.55
C TYR A 286 7.03 -9.16 -6.34
N LEU A 287 6.56 -7.98 -5.95
CA LEU A 287 7.17 -7.19 -4.86
C LEU A 287 6.29 -7.18 -3.62
N PHE A 288 6.86 -7.53 -2.48
CA PHE A 288 6.10 -7.64 -1.23
C PHE A 288 6.22 -6.38 -0.36
N ASN A 289 5.06 -5.92 0.12
CA ASN A 289 4.95 -4.87 1.12
C ASN A 289 4.36 -5.42 2.42
N PHE A 290 4.97 -5.04 3.54
CA PHE A 290 4.56 -5.37 4.91
C PHE A 290 4.57 -4.12 5.77
N ARG A 291 3.79 -4.12 6.86
CA ARG A 291 4.01 -3.16 7.95
C ARG A 291 5.42 -3.30 8.55
N GLY A 292 5.90 -2.22 9.15
CA GLY A 292 7.10 -2.17 9.98
C GLY A 292 6.71 -1.98 11.43
N VAL A 293 7.16 -0.89 12.06
CA VAL A 293 6.64 -0.40 13.34
C VAL A 293 5.21 0.15 13.17
N ALA A 294 4.95 0.79 12.03
CA ALA A 294 3.65 1.24 11.53
C ALA A 294 3.52 0.89 10.03
N ALA A 295 2.76 1.65 9.23
CA ALA A 295 2.81 1.51 7.77
C ALA A 295 4.24 1.74 7.24
N SER A 296 4.58 1.11 6.11
CA SER A 296 5.93 1.16 5.55
C SER A 296 6.02 2.07 4.34
N PHE A 297 6.98 2.99 4.38
CA PHE A 297 7.30 3.86 3.25
C PHE A 297 7.68 3.11 1.97
N ARG A 298 8.04 1.81 2.05
CA ARG A 298 8.32 0.95 0.90
C ARG A 298 7.14 0.93 -0.07
N PHE A 299 5.89 0.89 0.42
CA PHE A 299 4.71 0.59 -0.38
C PHE A 299 4.60 1.42 -1.65
N LYS A 300 4.67 2.76 -1.54
CA LYS A 300 4.55 3.68 -2.69
C LYS A 300 5.61 3.46 -3.77
N HIS A 301 6.83 3.06 -3.39
CA HIS A 301 7.94 2.88 -4.32
C HIS A 301 7.76 1.65 -5.21
N LEU A 302 7.19 0.57 -4.67
CA LEU A 302 7.08 -0.70 -5.39
C LEU A 302 6.24 -0.59 -6.68
N PHE A 303 5.19 0.22 -6.65
CA PHE A 303 4.31 0.42 -7.81
C PHE A 303 5.01 1.11 -8.98
N LEU A 304 5.97 1.99 -8.70
CA LEU A 304 6.72 2.71 -9.74
C LEU A 304 7.62 1.79 -10.56
N CYS A 305 7.97 0.61 -10.02
CA CYS A 305 8.76 -0.38 -10.74
C CYS A 305 8.01 -1.08 -11.89
N LYS A 306 6.70 -0.82 -12.09
CA LYS A 306 5.83 -1.64 -12.94
C LYS A 306 5.91 -3.13 -12.59
N SER A 307 5.94 -3.41 -11.30
CA SER A 307 5.91 -4.75 -10.72
C SER A 307 4.59 -4.97 -9.99
N LEU A 308 4.10 -6.20 -9.95
CA LEU A 308 2.90 -6.54 -9.21
C LEU A 308 3.19 -6.53 -7.71
N VAL A 309 2.47 -5.66 -6.99
CA VAL A 309 2.63 -5.54 -5.54
C VAL A 309 1.73 -6.53 -4.82
N PHE A 310 2.32 -7.25 -3.87
CA PHE A 310 1.63 -8.07 -2.88
C PHE A 310 1.65 -7.31 -1.55
N HIS A 311 0.49 -6.90 -1.06
CA HIS A 311 0.38 -6.16 0.20
C HIS A 311 -0.15 -7.05 1.31
N VAL A 312 0.68 -7.27 2.32
CA VAL A 312 0.35 -8.07 3.49
C VAL A 312 -0.25 -7.20 4.58
N GLY A 313 -1.39 -7.66 5.12
CA GLY A 313 -2.16 -6.95 6.14
C GLY A 313 -3.06 -5.87 5.55
N LYS A 314 -3.96 -5.34 6.38
CA LYS A 314 -4.94 -4.31 5.98
C LYS A 314 -5.12 -3.17 6.99
N ASP A 315 -4.54 -3.30 8.18
CA ASP A 315 -4.88 -2.41 9.29
C ASP A 315 -4.07 -1.12 9.26
N TRP A 316 -2.77 -1.21 8.96
CA TRP A 316 -1.88 -0.05 8.95
C TRP A 316 -2.03 0.76 7.67
N THR A 317 -2.37 2.04 7.83
CA THR A 317 -2.63 2.94 6.71
C THR A 317 -1.74 4.17 6.74
N GLU A 318 -1.38 4.69 5.56
CA GLU A 318 -1.00 6.10 5.35
C GLU A 318 -2.18 6.80 4.66
N PHE A 319 -2.11 8.13 4.48
CA PHE A 319 -3.24 8.92 3.99
C PHE A 319 -3.80 8.50 2.61
N PHE A 320 -2.95 7.91 1.76
CA PHE A 320 -3.33 7.55 0.39
C PHE A 320 -3.79 6.09 0.23
N TYR A 321 -3.55 5.23 1.22
CA TYR A 321 -3.82 3.79 1.12
C TYR A 321 -5.31 3.53 0.88
N GLY A 322 -6.18 4.36 1.47
CA GLY A 322 -7.62 4.26 1.31
C GLY A 322 -8.08 4.26 -0.15
N GLU A 323 -7.36 4.92 -1.06
CA GLU A 323 -7.68 4.98 -2.49
C GLU A 323 -7.03 3.85 -3.31
N MET A 324 -6.02 3.18 -2.77
CA MET A 324 -5.44 1.99 -3.38
C MET A 324 -6.27 0.75 -3.01
N LYS A 325 -7.09 0.30 -3.96
CA LYS A 325 -8.00 -0.84 -3.75
C LYS A 325 -7.35 -2.21 -4.01
N PRO A 326 -7.58 -3.22 -3.15
CA PRO A 326 -7.15 -4.60 -3.38
C PRO A 326 -7.78 -5.17 -4.65
N TRP A 327 -7.06 -6.04 -5.35
CA TRP A 327 -7.40 -6.67 -6.64
C TRP A 327 -7.53 -5.70 -7.83
N VAL A 328 -7.67 -4.40 -7.58
CA VAL A 328 -7.58 -3.36 -8.61
C VAL A 328 -6.11 -2.97 -8.81
N HIS A 329 -5.41 -2.61 -7.74
CA HIS A 329 -4.06 -2.03 -7.80
C HIS A 329 -2.95 -2.99 -7.29
N PHE A 330 -3.30 -3.94 -6.42
CA PHE A 330 -2.35 -4.88 -5.80
C PHE A 330 -3.06 -6.18 -5.39
N ILE A 331 -2.30 -7.24 -5.11
CA ILE A 331 -2.84 -8.49 -4.52
C ILE A 331 -2.79 -8.39 -3.00
N PRO A 332 -3.94 -8.47 -2.28
CA PRO A 332 -3.95 -8.49 -0.83
C PRO A 332 -3.56 -9.86 -0.27
N LEU A 333 -2.86 -9.87 0.86
CA LEU A 333 -2.48 -11.06 1.63
C LEU A 333 -2.83 -10.88 3.11
N SER A 334 -3.30 -11.95 3.75
CA SER A 334 -3.45 -12.00 5.21
C SER A 334 -2.07 -12.05 5.88
N VAL A 335 -2.01 -11.61 7.15
CA VAL A 335 -0.76 -11.58 7.95
C VAL A 335 -0.14 -12.95 8.21
N ASP A 336 -0.94 -14.03 8.10
CA ASP A 336 -0.45 -15.41 8.27
C ASP A 336 0.18 -15.98 7.00
N LEU A 337 0.07 -15.29 5.85
CA LEU A 337 0.62 -15.66 4.55
C LEU A 337 0.26 -17.08 4.07
N LYS A 338 -0.80 -17.71 4.61
CA LYS A 338 -1.12 -19.12 4.33
C LYS A 338 -1.32 -19.44 2.84
N ASN A 339 -1.79 -18.47 2.06
CA ASN A 339 -2.08 -18.62 0.63
C ASN A 339 -1.01 -17.98 -0.27
N ILE A 340 0.18 -17.69 0.24
CA ILE A 340 1.24 -17.02 -0.53
C ILE A 340 1.65 -17.82 -1.77
N GLU A 341 1.91 -19.13 -1.65
CA GLU A 341 2.32 -19.97 -2.77
C GLU A 341 1.22 -20.07 -3.82
N GLU A 342 -0.04 -20.24 -3.37
CA GLU A 342 -1.20 -20.29 -4.24
C GLU A 342 -1.37 -19.00 -5.05
N LEU A 343 -1.17 -17.84 -4.41
CA LEU A 343 -1.29 -16.53 -5.07
C LEU A 343 -0.13 -16.20 -6.00
N LEU A 344 1.10 -16.62 -5.68
CA LEU A 344 2.23 -16.52 -6.59
C LEU A 344 2.02 -17.39 -7.83
N GLU A 345 1.52 -18.61 -7.64
CA GLU A 345 1.20 -19.51 -8.74
C GLU A 345 0.00 -19.02 -9.56
N PHE A 346 -1.00 -18.41 -8.93
CA PHE A 346 -2.09 -17.71 -9.62
C PHE A 346 -1.54 -16.60 -10.52
N ALA A 347 -0.70 -15.71 -9.98
CA ALA A 347 -0.14 -14.59 -10.74
C ALA A 347 0.71 -15.07 -11.92
N ARG A 348 1.48 -16.15 -11.73
CA ARG A 348 2.31 -16.76 -12.79
C ARG A 348 1.48 -17.42 -13.89
N GLN A 349 0.40 -18.12 -13.55
CA GLN A 349 -0.47 -18.80 -14.53
C GLN A 349 -1.47 -17.85 -15.20
N ASN A 350 -1.68 -16.64 -14.66
CA ASN A 350 -2.58 -15.62 -15.19
C ASN A 350 -1.81 -14.31 -15.41
N ASP A 351 -0.68 -14.40 -16.12
CA ASP A 351 0.32 -13.34 -16.24
C ASP A 351 -0.26 -12.04 -16.83
N GLU A 352 -1.16 -12.12 -17.81
CA GLU A 352 -1.86 -10.96 -18.38
C GLU A 352 -2.71 -10.23 -17.32
N ILE A 353 -3.43 -10.98 -16.48
CA ILE A 353 -4.25 -10.41 -15.40
C ILE A 353 -3.35 -9.78 -14.33
N ALA A 354 -2.25 -10.44 -13.99
CA ALA A 354 -1.23 -9.90 -13.08
C ALA A 354 -0.66 -8.57 -13.60
N GLN A 355 -0.34 -8.51 -14.90
CA GLN A 355 0.16 -7.31 -15.56
C GLN A 355 -0.89 -6.19 -15.58
N GLN A 356 -2.17 -6.49 -15.77
CA GLN A 356 -3.25 -5.50 -15.70
C GLN A 356 -3.39 -4.88 -14.30
N ILE A 357 -3.34 -5.69 -13.24
CA ILE A 357 -3.35 -5.19 -11.85
C ILE A 357 -2.14 -4.29 -11.60
N MET A 358 -0.96 -4.75 -12.02
CA MET A 358 0.28 -3.98 -11.93
C MET A 358 0.14 -2.61 -12.62
N ASN A 359 -0.35 -2.60 -13.87
CA ASN A 359 -0.49 -1.36 -14.64
C ASN A 359 -1.43 -0.37 -13.96
N ARG A 360 -2.55 -0.83 -13.41
CA ARG A 360 -3.47 0.02 -12.63
C ARG A 360 -2.79 0.59 -11.39
N GLY A 361 -2.07 -0.24 -10.62
CA GLY A 361 -1.32 0.20 -9.44
C GLY A 361 -0.26 1.25 -9.75
N HIS A 362 0.56 1.01 -10.78
CA HIS A 362 1.54 1.98 -11.27
C HIS A 362 0.88 3.30 -11.69
N ASN A 363 -0.17 3.22 -12.49
CA ASN A 363 -0.86 4.40 -13.02
C ASN A 363 -1.50 5.24 -11.90
N PHE A 364 -2.05 4.60 -10.87
CA PHE A 364 -2.58 5.32 -9.71
C PHE A 364 -1.50 6.17 -9.04
N ILE A 365 -0.33 5.60 -8.75
CA ILE A 365 0.76 6.32 -8.06
C ILE A 365 1.29 7.48 -8.91
N ILE A 366 1.50 7.26 -10.22
CA ILE A 366 1.97 8.32 -11.13
C ILE A 366 0.97 9.48 -11.24
N LYS A 367 -0.33 9.18 -11.27
CA LYS A 367 -1.36 10.21 -11.46
C LYS A 367 -1.79 10.93 -10.18
N HIS A 368 -1.80 10.22 -9.05
CA HIS A 368 -2.49 10.68 -7.84
C HIS A 368 -1.60 10.78 -6.60
N LEU A 369 -0.31 10.44 -6.68
CA LEU A 369 0.65 10.60 -5.57
C LEU A 369 1.86 11.44 -5.98
N ARG A 370 1.64 12.53 -6.72
CA ARG A 370 2.69 13.50 -7.11
C ARG A 370 2.96 14.47 -5.97
N MET A 371 4.07 15.22 -6.03
CA MET A 371 4.37 16.26 -5.03
C MET A 371 3.25 17.30 -4.89
N THR A 372 2.58 17.65 -5.99
CA THR A 372 1.41 18.52 -5.96
C THR A 372 0.23 17.91 -5.22
N ASP A 373 0.03 16.59 -5.29
CA ASP A 373 -1.01 15.89 -4.53
C ASP A 373 -0.68 15.88 -3.03
N ILE A 374 0.62 15.79 -2.67
CA ILE A 374 1.11 15.90 -1.28
C ILE A 374 0.82 17.30 -0.71
N GLU A 375 1.22 18.34 -1.44
CA GLU A 375 0.99 19.75 -1.06
C GLU A 375 -0.51 20.05 -0.93
N ASN A 376 -1.32 19.59 -1.89
CA ASN A 376 -2.77 19.74 -1.87
C ASN A 376 -3.42 19.02 -0.69
N TYR A 377 -2.94 17.82 -0.33
CA TYR A 377 -3.47 17.11 0.84
C TYR A 377 -3.17 17.88 2.12
N TRP A 378 -1.94 18.37 2.32
CA TRP A 378 -1.57 19.22 3.45
C TRP A 378 -2.48 20.45 3.54
N LEU A 379 -2.64 21.19 2.45
CA LEU A 379 -3.47 22.39 2.38
C LEU A 379 -4.91 22.12 2.76
N LYS A 380 -5.54 21.10 2.16
CA LYS A 380 -6.95 20.77 2.43
C LYS A 380 -7.14 20.24 3.85
N THR A 381 -6.16 19.50 4.39
CA THR A 381 -6.22 18.97 5.75
C THR A 381 -6.10 20.08 6.78
N LEU A 382 -5.12 20.97 6.66
CA LEU A 382 -4.90 22.06 7.61
C LEU A 382 -6.03 23.10 7.55
N LYS A 383 -6.53 23.45 6.35
CA LYS A 383 -7.74 24.30 6.22
C LYS A 383 -8.94 23.67 6.91
N ARG A 384 -9.14 22.36 6.74
CA ARG A 384 -10.24 21.65 7.40
C ARG A 384 -10.07 21.67 8.91
N TYR A 385 -8.88 21.38 9.40
CA TYR A 385 -8.54 21.43 10.82
C TYR A 385 -8.83 22.82 11.42
N ALA A 386 -8.33 23.89 10.80
CA ALA A 386 -8.56 25.25 11.28
C ALA A 386 -10.04 25.64 11.31
N SER A 387 -10.85 25.17 10.35
CA SER A 387 -12.31 25.41 10.37
C SER A 387 -13.03 24.77 11.56
N LEU A 388 -12.39 23.82 12.25
CA LEU A 388 -12.93 23.12 13.41
C LEU A 388 -12.44 23.69 14.74
N VAL A 389 -11.36 24.48 14.75
CA VAL A 389 -10.82 25.15 15.94
C VAL A 389 -11.83 26.17 16.48
N LYS A 390 -12.08 26.16 17.80
CA LYS A 390 -13.11 26.97 18.47
C LYS A 390 -12.57 28.06 19.40
N TRP A 391 -11.29 28.39 19.30
CA TRP A 391 -10.66 29.46 20.06
C TRP A 391 -9.83 30.35 19.15
N GLU A 392 -9.55 31.56 19.62
CA GLU A 392 -8.63 32.47 18.94
C GLU A 392 -7.19 32.12 19.32
N VAL A 393 -6.39 31.75 18.33
CA VAL A 393 -4.99 31.36 18.55
C VAL A 393 -4.14 32.60 18.77
N LYS A 394 -3.48 32.65 19.92
CA LYS A 394 -2.52 33.71 20.26
C LYS A 394 -1.10 33.20 20.06
N LYS A 395 -0.24 34.05 19.50
CA LYS A 395 1.19 33.74 19.33
C LYS A 395 1.82 33.43 20.68
N ASP A 396 2.40 32.24 20.82
CA ASP A 396 3.18 31.86 21.99
C ASP A 396 4.63 32.38 21.80
N PRO A 397 5.12 33.27 22.68
CA PRO A 397 6.45 33.87 22.55
C PRO A 397 7.59 32.86 22.72
N LYS A 398 7.32 31.65 23.22
CA LYS A 398 8.31 30.57 23.36
C LYS A 398 8.54 29.79 22.07
N LEU A 399 7.69 29.97 21.05
CA LEU A 399 7.85 29.25 19.79
C LEU A 399 8.77 30.02 18.86
N LYS A 400 9.73 29.31 18.26
CA LYS A 400 10.63 29.88 17.26
C LYS A 400 9.95 29.96 15.90
N GLU A 401 10.23 31.02 15.16
CA GLU A 401 9.81 31.14 13.75
C GLU A 401 10.60 30.13 12.92
N ILE A 402 9.90 29.39 12.06
CA ILE A 402 10.49 28.47 11.10
C ILE A 402 10.54 29.17 9.76
N LEU A 403 11.76 29.34 9.24
CA LEU A 403 12.00 29.94 7.94
C LEU A 403 12.21 28.84 6.89
N PRO A 404 11.89 29.11 5.60
CA PRO A 404 12.36 28.26 4.52
C PRO A 404 13.87 28.09 4.60
N LYS A 405 14.36 26.86 4.47
CA LYS A 405 15.79 26.66 4.20
C LYS A 405 16.07 27.29 2.84
N GLU A 406 17.08 28.16 2.76
CA GLU A 406 17.60 28.58 1.46
C GLU A 406 18.00 27.31 0.71
N ASP A 407 17.52 27.18 -0.53
CA ASP A 407 17.99 26.11 -1.41
C ASP A 407 19.48 26.37 -1.63
N LEU A 408 20.33 25.68 -0.88
CA LEU A 408 21.74 25.53 -1.21
C LEU A 408 21.77 24.65 -2.47
N SER A 409 21.51 25.29 -3.62
CA SER A 409 21.53 24.70 -4.96
C SER A 409 22.92 24.23 -5.32
#